data_AF-A0A7W1D334-F1
#
_entry.id   AF-A0A7W1D334-F1
#
_cell.length_a   1.000
_cell.length_b   1.000
_cell.length_c   1.000
_cell.angle_alpha   90.00
_cell.angle_beta   90.00
_cell.angle_gamma   90.00
#
_symmetry.space_group_name_H-M   'P 1'
#
loop_
_entity.id
_entity.type
_entity.pdbx_description
1 polymer ?
#
loop_
_entity_poly.entity_id
_entity_poly.type
_entity_poly.pdbx_seq_one_letter_code
_entity_poly.pdbx_strand_id
1 'polypeptide(L)'
;MRKSSGPVTFRRDRSAWELLVSPSAERTLARLPEKAAAAVVEFMLGPLVENPKRMGQQLRSELEGSWAARRGPYRIVYEVVEAERRVHVLRVDHHADVYRRRYAASVAPRANRVRVKGAR
;
A
#
# COMPACT_ATOMS: atom_id res chain seq x y z
N MET A 1 -1.87 31.54 23.04
CA MET A 1 -1.09 30.86 21.96
C MET A 1 -2.06 30.19 21.00
N ARG A 2 -2.32 30.80 19.83
CA ARG A 2 -3.22 30.25 18.80
C ARG A 2 -2.41 29.29 17.91
N LYS A 3 -2.82 28.02 17.81
CA LYS A 3 -2.37 27.15 16.72
C LYS A 3 -3.13 27.59 15.47
N SER A 4 -2.45 28.32 14.60
CA SER A 4 -2.88 28.58 13.23
C SER A 4 -2.78 27.28 12.44
N SER A 5 -3.83 26.46 12.50
CA SER A 5 -4.08 25.44 11.47
C SER A 5 -4.51 26.18 10.21
N GLY A 6 -3.53 26.56 9.38
CA GLY A 6 -3.82 27.02 8.03
C GLY A 6 -4.56 25.91 7.27
N PRO A 7 -5.43 26.24 6.31
CA PRO A 7 -6.06 25.22 5.49
C PRO A 7 -4.96 24.43 4.78
N VAL A 8 -4.93 23.11 4.96
CA VAL A 8 -4.15 22.22 4.11
C VAL A 8 -4.80 22.32 2.73
N THR A 9 -4.31 23.24 1.91
CA THR A 9 -4.70 23.37 0.52
C THR A 9 -4.23 22.11 -0.20
N PHE A 10 -5.11 21.11 -0.25
CA PHE A 10 -4.98 19.99 -1.16
C PHE A 10 -5.19 20.57 -2.57
N ARG A 11 -4.09 21.11 -3.15
CA ARG A 11 -4.06 21.39 -4.58
C ARG A 11 -4.29 20.04 -5.24
N ARG A 12 -5.53 19.80 -5.69
CA ARG A 12 -5.86 18.72 -6.59
C ARG A 12 -5.15 19.05 -7.89
N ASP A 13 -3.88 18.68 -7.97
CA ASP A 13 -3.14 18.84 -9.20
C ASP A 13 -3.84 17.96 -10.24
N ARG A 14 -3.94 18.46 -11.47
CA ARG A 14 -4.49 17.70 -12.59
C ARG A 14 -3.47 16.68 -13.13
N SER A 15 -2.48 16.31 -12.31
CA SER A 15 -1.34 15.47 -12.62
C SER A 15 -1.24 14.19 -11.76
N ALA A 16 -2.10 14.04 -10.76
CA ALA A 16 -2.16 12.88 -9.91
C ALA A 16 -2.82 11.72 -10.66
N TRP A 17 -2.14 10.59 -10.71
CA TRP A 17 -2.77 9.36 -11.19
C TRP A 17 -3.86 8.92 -10.20
N GLU A 18 -4.97 8.41 -10.72
CA GLU A 18 -5.99 7.79 -9.89
C GLU A 18 -5.50 6.41 -9.43
N LEU A 19 -5.58 6.13 -8.13
CA LEU A 19 -5.18 4.85 -7.55
C LEU A 19 -6.41 3.99 -7.30
N LEU A 20 -6.46 2.83 -7.95
CA LEU A 20 -7.42 1.77 -7.67
C LEU A 20 -6.70 0.61 -6.98
N VAL A 21 -7.34 0.02 -5.97
CA VAL A 21 -6.77 -1.10 -5.22
C VAL A 21 -7.72 -2.27 -5.33
N SER A 22 -7.19 -3.43 -5.72
CA SER A 22 -8.00 -4.63 -5.82
C SER A 22 -8.43 -5.14 -4.43
N PRO A 23 -9.56 -5.85 -4.33
CA PRO A 23 -9.98 -6.45 -3.06
C PRO A 23 -8.98 -7.47 -2.49
N SER A 24 -8.13 -8.08 -3.32
CA SER A 24 -7.08 -9.00 -2.85
C SER A 24 -5.90 -8.24 -2.25
N ALA A 25 -5.51 -7.10 -2.83
CA ALA A 25 -4.50 -6.22 -2.27
C ALA A 25 -4.98 -5.61 -0.94
N GLU A 26 -6.21 -5.11 -0.87
CA GLU A 26 -6.81 -4.58 0.37
C GLU A 26 -6.81 -5.62 1.50
N ARG A 27 -7.28 -6.85 1.21
CA ARG A 27 -7.27 -7.96 2.19
C ARG A 27 -5.86 -8.29 2.68
N THR A 28 -4.86 -8.15 1.83
CA THR A 28 -3.47 -8.39 2.22
C THR A 28 -2.96 -7.27 3.12
N LEU A 29 -3.18 -6.01 2.74
CA LEU A 29 -2.83 -4.84 3.54
C LEU A 29 -3.45 -4.90 4.95
N ALA A 30 -4.73 -5.29 5.04
CA ALA A 30 -5.45 -5.42 6.31
C ALA A 30 -4.86 -6.50 7.24
N ARG A 31 -4.08 -7.45 6.72
CA ARG A 31 -3.43 -8.52 7.50
C ARG A 31 -1.99 -8.19 7.86
N LEU A 32 -1.42 -7.11 7.34
CA LEU A 32 -0.06 -6.71 7.65
C LEU A 32 0.00 -6.07 9.05
N PRO A 33 1.15 -6.17 9.74
CA PRO A 33 1.43 -5.33 10.90
C PRO A 33 1.26 -3.84 10.51
N GLU A 34 0.67 -3.04 11.40
CA GLU A 34 0.29 -1.65 11.13
C GLU A 34 1.40 -0.83 10.47
N LYS A 35 2.63 -0.92 10.99
CA LYS A 35 3.80 -0.20 10.44
C LYS A 35 4.12 -0.61 9.00
N ALA A 36 3.94 -1.88 8.66
CA ALA A 36 4.17 -2.38 7.32
C ALA A 36 3.05 -1.97 6.37
N ALA A 37 1.79 -2.07 6.82
CA ALA A 37 0.65 -1.57 6.06
C ALA A 37 0.80 -0.07 5.73
N ALA A 38 1.13 0.75 6.73
CA ALA A 38 1.36 2.18 6.57
C ALA A 38 2.47 2.46 5.54
N ALA A 39 3.63 1.79 5.66
CA ALA A 39 4.74 2.00 4.73
C ALA A 39 4.42 1.61 3.28
N VAL A 40 3.54 0.62 3.06
CA VAL A 40 3.06 0.24 1.73
C VAL A 40 2.03 1.23 1.21
N VAL A 41 1.07 1.65 2.04
CA VAL A 41 0.03 2.62 1.68
C VAL A 41 0.64 3.99 1.34
N GLU A 42 1.59 4.48 2.15
CA GLU A 42 2.34 5.72 1.88
C GLU A 42 3.08 5.65 0.54
N PHE A 43 3.69 4.51 0.24
CA PHE A 43 4.35 4.29 -1.04
C PHE A 43 3.35 4.32 -2.20
N MET A 44 2.17 3.70 -2.04
CA MET A 44 1.12 3.67 -3.05
C MET A 44 0.55 5.06 -3.33
N LEU A 45 0.26 5.84 -2.28
CA LEU A 45 -0.38 7.16 -2.40
C LEU A 45 0.58 8.28 -2.82
N GLY A 46 1.88 8.12 -2.62
CA GLY A 46 2.89 9.09 -3.04
C GLY A 46 3.72 8.58 -4.23
N PRO A 47 4.92 8.02 -4.00
CA PRO A 47 5.87 7.69 -5.05
C PRO A 47 5.29 6.90 -6.24
N LEU A 48 4.45 5.90 -5.96
CA LEU A 48 3.88 5.05 -7.00
C LEU A 48 2.92 5.82 -7.92
N VAL A 49 2.00 6.60 -7.35
CA VAL A 49 1.04 7.40 -8.10
C VAL A 49 1.72 8.57 -8.81
N GLU A 50 2.77 9.15 -8.24
CA GLU A 50 3.49 10.26 -8.86
C GLU A 50 4.24 9.81 -10.13
N ASN A 51 4.89 8.65 -10.10
CA ASN A 51 5.74 8.18 -11.19
C ASN A 51 5.68 6.64 -11.36
N PRO A 52 4.54 6.07 -11.78
CA PRO A 52 4.32 4.63 -11.73
C PRO A 52 5.30 3.84 -12.59
N LYS A 53 5.64 4.31 -13.80
CA LYS A 53 6.62 3.64 -14.66
C LYS A 53 8.06 3.72 -14.15
N ARG A 54 8.37 4.71 -13.31
CA ARG A 54 9.70 4.87 -12.72
C ARG A 54 9.89 4.04 -11.47
N MET A 55 8.81 3.81 -10.73
CA MET A 55 8.83 3.11 -9.45
C MET A 55 8.84 1.59 -9.56
N GLY A 56 8.62 1.03 -10.75
CA GLY A 56 8.61 -0.41 -10.96
C GLY A 56 9.25 -0.85 -12.25
N GLN A 57 9.32 -2.16 -12.41
CA GLN A 57 9.79 -2.83 -13.61
C GLN A 57 8.62 -3.53 -14.29
N GLN A 58 8.55 -3.37 -15.61
CA GLN A 58 7.55 -4.07 -16.41
C GLN A 58 7.79 -5.59 -16.34
N LEU A 59 6.72 -6.32 -16.09
CA LEU A 59 6.72 -7.77 -16.10
C LEU A 59 6.67 -8.26 -17.55
N ARG A 60 7.24 -9.44 -17.79
CA ARG A 60 7.35 -10.07 -19.11
C ARG A 60 6.55 -11.37 -19.14
N SER A 61 6.41 -11.94 -20.34
CA SER A 61 5.75 -13.22 -20.56
C SER A 61 4.25 -13.16 -20.22
N GLU A 62 3.71 -14.13 -19.47
CA GLU A 62 2.27 -14.22 -19.16
C GLU A 62 1.71 -13.03 -18.35
N LEU A 63 2.59 -12.15 -17.84
CA LEU A 63 2.24 -10.96 -17.06
C LEU A 63 2.58 -9.66 -17.80
N GLU A 64 2.81 -9.73 -19.11
CA GLU A 64 3.05 -8.55 -19.93
C GLU A 64 1.89 -7.55 -19.82
N GLY A 65 2.22 -6.27 -19.66
CA GLY A 65 1.25 -5.20 -19.35
C GLY A 65 1.16 -4.82 -17.86
N SER A 66 1.63 -5.70 -16.96
CA SER A 66 1.76 -5.40 -15.54
C SER A 66 3.17 -4.90 -15.17
N TRP A 67 3.26 -4.23 -14.03
CA TRP A 67 4.46 -3.67 -13.43
C TRP A 67 4.64 -4.20 -12.02
N ALA A 68 5.88 -4.24 -11.54
CA ALA A 68 6.19 -4.57 -10.15
C ALA A 68 7.13 -3.53 -9.52
N ALA A 69 6.69 -2.99 -8.39
CA ALA A 69 7.47 -2.11 -7.53
C ALA A 69 7.82 -2.81 -6.22
N ARG A 70 8.91 -2.37 -5.58
CA ARG A 70 9.39 -2.92 -4.31
C ARG A 70 9.35 -1.86 -3.22
N ARG A 71 8.74 -2.19 -2.09
CA ARG A 71 8.77 -1.40 -0.86
C ARG A 71 9.19 -2.29 0.31
N GLY A 72 10.47 -2.23 0.67
CA GLY A 72 11.04 -3.12 1.67
C GLY A 72 10.87 -4.59 1.27
N PRO A 73 10.32 -5.47 2.13
CA PRO A 73 10.08 -6.87 1.79
C PRO A 73 8.82 -7.09 0.93
N TYR A 74 8.07 -6.04 0.60
CA TYR A 74 6.82 -6.16 -0.15
C TYR A 74 7.02 -5.89 -1.64
N ARG A 75 6.41 -6.75 -2.46
CA ARG A 75 6.27 -6.57 -3.90
C ARG A 75 4.84 -6.11 -4.20
N ILE A 76 4.71 -5.02 -4.94
CA ILE A 76 3.43 -4.45 -5.33
C ILE A 76 3.32 -4.65 -6.83
N VAL A 77 2.33 -5.42 -7.27
CA VAL A 77 2.04 -5.67 -8.69
C VAL A 77 0.87 -4.78 -9.10
N TYR A 78 1.06 -4.02 -10.18
CA TYR A 78 0.09 -3.03 -10.63
C TYR A 78 0.08 -2.88 -12.15
N GLU A 79 -1.00 -2.31 -12.66
CA GLU A 79 -1.15 -1.91 -14.06
C GLU A 79 -1.17 -0.39 -14.17
N VAL A 80 -0.74 0.12 -15.32
CA VAL A 80 -0.73 1.55 -15.65
C VAL A 80 -1.62 1.74 -16.87
N VAL A 81 -2.79 2.36 -16.68
CA VAL A 81 -3.71 2.70 -17.76
C VAL A 81 -3.50 4.17 -18.11
N GLU A 82 -2.67 4.42 -19.12
CA GLU A 82 -2.22 5.78 -19.45
C GLU A 82 -3.36 6.70 -19.92
N ALA A 83 -4.30 6.15 -20.70
CA ALA A 83 -5.43 6.91 -21.24
C ALA A 83 -6.29 7.54 -20.13
N GLU A 84 -6.41 6.86 -19.00
CA GLU A 84 -7.23 7.27 -17.86
C GLU A 84 -6.39 7.84 -16.72
N ARG A 85 -5.06 7.82 -16.86
CA ARG A 85 -4.09 8.13 -15.80
C ARG A 85 -4.38 7.34 -14.53
N ARG A 86 -4.60 6.04 -14.68
CA ARG A 86 -4.90 5.13 -13.57
C ARG A 86 -3.76 4.20 -13.25
N VAL A 87 -3.52 4.00 -11.97
CA VAL A 87 -2.68 2.94 -11.42
C VAL A 87 -3.60 1.96 -10.72
N HIS A 88 -3.66 0.72 -11.20
CA HIS A 88 -4.47 -0.33 -10.59
C HIS A 88 -3.57 -1.32 -9.87
N VAL A 89 -3.56 -1.27 -8.53
CA VAL A 89 -2.80 -2.21 -7.71
C VAL A 89 -3.55 -3.53 -7.64
N LEU A 90 -2.99 -4.54 -8.30
CA LEU A 90 -3.58 -5.86 -8.42
C LEU A 90 -3.28 -6.74 -7.21
N ARG A 91 -2.04 -6.71 -6.71
CA ARG A 91 -1.57 -7.55 -5.61
C ARG A 91 -0.47 -6.89 -4.79
N VAL A 92 -0.43 -7.21 -3.50
CA VAL A 92 0.69 -6.91 -2.60
C VAL A 92 1.16 -8.24 -2.02
N ASP A 93 2.40 -8.61 -2.29
CA ASP A 93 2.98 -9.89 -1.87
C ASP A 93 4.20 -9.66 -0.96
N HIS A 94 4.47 -10.61 -0.07
CA HIS A 94 5.69 -10.61 0.74
C HIS A 94 6.80 -11.36 -0.01
N HIS A 95 7.84 -10.68 -0.46
CA HIS A 95 8.89 -11.21 -1.32
C HIS A 95 10.16 -11.68 -0.57
N ALA A 96 10.10 -11.83 0.76
CA ALA A 96 11.22 -12.42 1.50
C ALA A 96 10.75 -13.19 2.74
N ASP A 97 11.15 -14.45 2.94
CA ASP A 97 10.95 -15.17 4.21
C ASP A 97 11.60 -14.47 5.43
N VAL A 98 12.46 -13.47 5.18
CA VAL A 98 13.37 -12.84 6.14
C VAL A 98 12.67 -12.03 7.24
N TYR A 99 11.43 -11.56 7.02
CA TYR A 99 10.76 -10.67 7.99
C TYR A 99 9.89 -11.39 9.03
N ARG A 100 9.54 -12.67 8.82
CA ARG A 100 8.70 -13.42 9.76
C ARG A 100 9.32 -13.51 11.16
N ARG A 101 10.66 -13.50 11.26
CA ARG A 101 11.37 -13.57 12.55
C ARG A 101 11.59 -12.22 13.24
N ARG A 102 11.80 -11.11 12.51
CA ARG A 102 12.22 -9.83 13.12
C ARG A 102 11.08 -8.83 13.35
N TYR A 103 10.01 -8.85 12.55
CA TYR A 103 8.85 -7.98 12.79
C TYR A 103 7.76 -8.61 13.64
N ALA A 104 7.61 -9.94 13.62
CA ALA A 104 6.73 -10.62 14.58
C ALA A 104 7.21 -10.46 16.03
N ALA A 105 8.52 -10.36 16.26
CA ALA A 105 9.10 -10.18 17.60
C ALA A 105 9.02 -8.73 18.12
N SER A 106 8.92 -7.72 17.23
CA SER A 106 8.86 -6.29 17.60
C SER A 106 7.48 -5.66 17.44
N VAL A 107 6.55 -6.33 16.74
CA VAL A 107 5.18 -5.88 16.46
C VAL A 107 4.17 -7.02 16.69
N ALA A 108 4.44 -7.91 17.66
CA ALA A 108 3.42 -8.85 18.10
C ALA A 108 2.18 -8.04 18.53
N PRO A 109 0.99 -8.27 17.95
CA PRO A 109 -0.21 -7.63 18.45
C PRO A 109 -0.36 -8.05 19.90
N ARG A 110 -0.31 -7.09 20.84
CA ARG A 110 -0.93 -7.32 22.16
C ARG A 110 -2.35 -7.73 21.84
N ALA A 111 -2.65 -9.00 22.03
CA ALA A 111 -3.92 -9.60 21.71
C ALA A 111 -5.02 -8.70 22.29
N ASN A 112 -5.71 -7.95 21.44
CA ASN A 112 -6.90 -7.22 21.84
C ASN A 112 -8.00 -8.27 22.00
N ARG A 113 -7.95 -8.98 23.14
CA ARG A 113 -8.98 -9.89 23.57
C ARG A 113 -10.16 -9.02 23.99
N VAL A 114 -11.01 -8.66 23.04
CA VAL A 114 -12.34 -8.12 23.33
C VAL A 114 -13.10 -9.22 24.06
N ARG A 115 -13.07 -9.18 25.39
CA ARG A 115 -14.02 -9.90 26.23
C ARG A 115 -15.38 -9.27 25.96
N VAL A 116 -16.20 -9.91 25.16
CA VAL A 116 -17.65 -9.67 25.21
C VAL A 116 -18.14 -10.21 26.55
N LYS A 117 -18.27 -9.30 27.53
CA LYS A 117 -19.00 -9.58 28.76
C LYS A 117 -20.48 -9.58 28.38
N GLY A 118 -21.14 -10.72 28.58
CA GLY A 118 -22.58 -10.82 28.42
C GLY A 118 -23.32 -9.78 29.25
N ALA A 119 -24.41 -9.29 28.68
CA ALA A 119 -25.44 -8.56 29.40
C ALA A 119 -26.79 -9.07 28.90
N ARG A 120 -27.36 -9.96 29.74
CA ARG A 120 -28.76 -10.35 29.96
C ARG A 120 -29.65 -10.60 28.75
#